data_AF-A0AA51R493-F1
#
_entry.id   AF-A0AA51R493-F1
#
_cell.length_a   1.000
_cell.length_b   1.000
_cell.length_c   1.000
_cell.angle_alpha   90.00
_cell.angle_beta   90.00
_cell.angle_gamma   90.00
#
_symmetry.space_group_name_H-M   'P 1'
#
loop_
_entity.id
_entity.type
_entity.pdbx_description
1 polymer ?
#
loop_
_entity_poly.entity_id
_entity_poly.type
_entity_poly.pdbx_seq_one_letter_code
_entity_poly.pdbx_strand_id
1 'polypeptide(L)'
;MKKLFIIGNGFDVAHKLPTKYSDFQDYLMENYPEASDECLVVPESFMMPDGDERYNDDEVVGFLLKIITETEATGEAWGDLENTLGRLDFDECFDDWNDDDDDNKWHKANRNEYTAANISGAVKMIKEYFSDWIETIDIYDTELKIKFYHLIDNNIDLFLTFNYTETLEEIYEAKNVYHIHGKQGSKVVFGHGNNMDNYDEYMNRNIGSENHLSELQAALKKDTQTVINQNKSLFKELGEVDEIYSYGFSFSDVDIVYIKEICNASPTENIVWYIHDYNSAKFDVLKEKIIDCGFKGKFDMFTV
;
A
#
# COMPACT_ATOMS: atom_id res chain seq x y z
N MET A 1 -11.68 3.41 -31.00
CA MET A 1 -10.69 4.15 -30.18
C MET A 1 -10.39 3.26 -29.01
N LYS A 2 -9.13 2.92 -28.77
CA LYS A 2 -8.69 2.05 -27.67
C LYS A 2 -8.52 2.92 -26.44
N LYS A 3 -9.20 2.59 -25.32
CA LYS A 3 -9.10 3.35 -24.07
C LYS A 3 -8.30 2.56 -23.04
N LEU A 4 -7.55 3.27 -22.21
CA LEU A 4 -6.96 2.74 -20.98
C LEU A 4 -7.75 3.27 -19.78
N PHE A 5 -8.23 2.38 -18.93
CA PHE A 5 -8.77 2.71 -17.62
C PHE A 5 -7.75 2.40 -16.53
N ILE A 6 -7.37 3.42 -15.78
CA ILE A 6 -6.53 3.33 -14.58
C ILE A 6 -7.48 3.36 -13.38
N ILE A 7 -7.65 2.20 -12.76
CA ILE A 7 -8.62 1.95 -11.71
C ILE A 7 -7.90 1.83 -10.37
N GLY A 8 -8.31 2.60 -9.36
CA GLY A 8 -7.79 2.47 -7.99
C GLY A 8 -8.89 2.36 -6.96
N ASN A 9 -8.52 2.21 -5.69
CA ASN A 9 -9.45 1.76 -4.63
C ASN A 9 -10.72 2.60 -4.53
N GLY A 10 -10.68 3.88 -4.91
CA GLY A 10 -11.87 4.73 -4.96
C GLY A 10 -12.99 4.20 -5.89
N PHE A 11 -12.66 3.33 -6.85
CA PHE A 11 -13.62 2.61 -7.67
C PHE A 11 -14.41 1.60 -6.82
N ASP A 12 -13.73 0.73 -6.09
CA ASP A 12 -14.36 -0.26 -5.19
C ASP A 12 -15.13 0.44 -4.07
N VAL A 13 -14.57 1.53 -3.51
CA VAL A 13 -15.28 2.36 -2.53
C VAL A 13 -16.55 2.98 -3.13
N ALA A 14 -16.54 3.39 -4.40
CA ALA A 14 -17.75 3.87 -5.07
C ALA A 14 -18.80 2.76 -5.24
N HIS A 15 -18.38 1.49 -5.21
CA HIS A 15 -19.23 0.30 -5.18
C HIS A 15 -19.61 -0.14 -3.75
N LYS A 16 -19.24 0.64 -2.73
CA LYS A 16 -19.47 0.38 -1.30
C LYS A 16 -18.72 -0.84 -0.76
N LEU A 17 -17.65 -1.25 -1.44
CA LEU A 17 -16.77 -2.30 -0.94
C LEU A 17 -15.86 -1.73 0.16
N PRO A 18 -15.57 -2.50 1.23
CA PRO A 18 -14.72 -2.09 2.33
C PRO A 18 -13.23 -2.22 1.95
N THR A 19 -12.75 -1.34 1.06
CA THR A 19 -11.38 -1.39 0.49
C THR A 19 -10.50 -0.19 0.87
N LYS A 20 -10.94 0.64 1.82
CA LYS A 20 -10.09 1.67 2.40
C LYS A 20 -9.15 1.03 3.41
N TYR A 21 -8.00 1.65 3.61
CA TYR A 21 -7.10 1.26 4.70
C TYR A 21 -7.70 1.48 6.10
N SER A 22 -8.70 2.35 6.26
CA SER A 22 -9.49 2.41 7.50
C SER A 22 -10.33 1.15 7.69
N ASP A 23 -10.83 0.54 6.61
CA ASP A 23 -11.60 -0.70 6.70
C ASP A 23 -10.68 -1.89 7.04
N PHE A 24 -9.39 -1.81 6.67
CA PHE A 24 -8.35 -2.74 7.15
C PHE A 24 -8.09 -2.57 8.65
N GLN A 25 -8.03 -1.33 9.15
CA GLN A 25 -7.92 -1.06 10.59
C GLN A 25 -9.12 -1.66 11.35
N ASP A 26 -10.34 -1.45 10.85
CA ASP A 26 -11.56 -2.01 11.44
C ASP A 26 -11.50 -3.55 11.43
N TYR A 27 -11.06 -4.16 10.33
CA TYR A 27 -10.86 -5.61 10.23
C TYR A 27 -9.91 -6.15 11.32
N LEU A 28 -8.80 -5.46 11.58
CA LEU A 28 -7.87 -5.84 12.64
C LEU A 28 -8.54 -5.77 14.02
N MET A 29 -9.26 -4.69 14.32
CA MET A 29 -9.94 -4.54 15.61
C MET A 29 -11.06 -5.57 15.82
N GLU A 30 -11.77 -5.95 14.75
CA GLU A 30 -12.85 -6.94 14.82
C GLU A 30 -12.36 -8.38 14.99
N ASN A 31 -11.24 -8.74 14.35
CA ASN A 31 -10.70 -10.10 14.39
C ASN A 31 -9.77 -10.36 15.58
N TYR A 32 -9.22 -9.31 16.18
CA TYR A 32 -8.29 -9.37 17.32
C TYR A 32 -8.81 -8.52 18.48
N PRO A 33 -9.91 -8.94 19.14
CA PRO A 33 -10.61 -8.12 20.12
C PRO A 33 -9.84 -7.97 21.45
N GLU A 34 -8.78 -8.74 21.68
CA GLU A 34 -7.90 -8.60 22.84
C GLU A 34 -6.72 -7.65 22.56
N ALA A 35 -6.56 -7.19 21.32
CA ALA A 35 -5.57 -6.19 20.95
C ALA A 35 -5.81 -4.87 21.67
N SER A 36 -4.75 -4.31 22.25
CA SER A 36 -4.79 -3.03 22.96
C SER A 36 -3.72 -2.08 22.41
N ASP A 37 -4.12 -0.85 22.09
CA ASP A 37 -3.25 0.26 21.70
C ASP A 37 -3.00 1.24 22.87
N GLU A 38 -3.37 0.86 24.10
CA GLU A 38 -3.22 1.74 25.27
C GLU A 38 -1.74 1.92 25.66
N CYS A 39 -0.93 0.88 25.48
CA CYS A 39 0.49 0.86 25.85
C CYS A 39 1.33 0.32 24.69
N LEU A 40 2.46 0.99 24.42
CA LEU A 40 3.45 0.51 23.46
C LEU A 40 4.24 -0.64 24.08
N VAL A 41 3.87 -1.87 23.76
CA VAL A 41 4.56 -3.08 24.21
C VAL A 41 5.04 -3.84 22.97
N VAL A 42 6.34 -4.10 22.90
CA VAL A 42 6.93 -4.89 21.81
C VAL A 42 6.55 -6.36 22.01
N PRO A 43 5.85 -7.02 21.06
CA PRO A 43 5.48 -8.41 21.17
C PRO A 43 6.73 -9.31 21.19
N GLU A 44 6.80 -10.25 22.13
CA GLU A 44 7.90 -11.21 22.19
C GLU A 44 7.56 -12.46 21.38
N SER A 45 8.53 -12.93 20.60
CA SER A 45 8.39 -14.21 19.92
C SER A 45 8.51 -15.40 20.86
N PHE A 46 7.87 -16.50 20.49
CA PHE A 46 8.05 -17.79 21.15
C PHE A 46 8.29 -18.90 20.14
N MET A 47 9.05 -19.91 20.57
CA MET A 47 9.42 -21.04 19.72
C MET A 47 8.43 -22.19 19.86
N MET A 48 7.91 -22.65 18.73
CA MET A 48 7.02 -23.80 18.63
C MET A 48 7.80 -25.12 18.63
N PRO A 49 7.16 -26.27 18.97
CA PRO A 49 7.82 -27.57 18.99
C PRO A 49 8.40 -28.03 17.63
N ASP A 50 7.90 -27.49 16.53
CA ASP A 50 8.39 -27.73 15.16
C ASP A 50 9.60 -26.85 14.78
N GLY A 51 9.97 -25.91 15.64
CA GLY A 51 11.07 -24.96 15.43
C GLY A 51 10.64 -23.64 14.80
N ASP A 52 9.34 -23.46 14.51
CA ASP A 52 8.82 -22.18 14.01
C ASP A 52 8.80 -21.13 15.13
N GLU A 53 9.14 -19.90 14.77
CA GLU A 53 8.98 -18.72 15.62
C GLU A 53 7.58 -18.13 15.39
N ARG A 54 6.85 -17.84 16.47
CA ARG A 54 5.48 -17.29 16.44
C ARG A 54 5.35 -16.12 17.38
N TYR A 55 4.31 -15.32 17.16
CA TYR A 55 3.89 -14.23 18.01
C TYR A 55 2.44 -14.46 18.46
N ASN A 56 2.02 -13.75 19.50
CA ASN A 56 0.61 -13.64 19.82
C ASN A 56 -0.02 -12.59 18.89
N ASP A 57 -1.03 -12.97 18.11
CA ASP A 57 -1.59 -12.07 17.10
C ASP A 57 -2.25 -10.83 17.72
N ASP A 58 -2.96 -10.94 18.84
CA ASP A 58 -3.56 -9.80 19.55
C ASP A 58 -2.49 -8.80 20.04
N GLU A 59 -1.36 -9.30 20.55
CA GLU A 59 -0.22 -8.44 20.93
C GLU A 59 0.39 -7.73 19.71
N VAL A 60 0.60 -8.45 18.61
CA VAL A 60 1.13 -7.87 17.36
C VAL A 60 0.17 -6.82 16.80
N VAL A 61 -1.13 -7.10 16.78
CA VAL A 61 -2.13 -6.16 16.28
C VAL A 61 -2.23 -4.94 17.17
N GLY A 62 -2.21 -5.10 18.50
CA GLY A 62 -2.15 -3.97 19.43
C GLY A 62 -0.93 -3.08 19.19
N PHE A 63 0.24 -3.71 19.01
CA PHE A 63 1.49 -3.01 18.68
C PHE A 63 1.40 -2.26 17.34
N LEU A 64 0.90 -2.92 16.27
CA LEU A 64 0.70 -2.30 14.96
C LEU A 64 -0.26 -1.10 15.02
N LEU A 65 -1.41 -1.26 15.70
CA LEU A 65 -2.40 -0.21 15.88
C LEU A 65 -1.78 1.02 16.54
N LYS A 66 -0.97 0.81 17.58
CA LYS A 66 -0.25 1.85 18.31
C LYS A 66 0.76 2.58 17.43
N ILE A 67 1.75 1.87 16.90
CA ILE A 67 2.87 2.50 16.14
C ILE A 67 2.38 3.21 14.89
N ILE A 68 1.39 2.66 14.18
CA ILE A 68 0.87 3.27 12.95
C ILE A 68 0.14 4.56 13.32
N THR A 69 -0.74 4.52 14.31
CA THR A 69 -1.53 5.68 14.73
C THR A 69 -0.65 6.82 15.25
N GLU A 70 0.44 6.50 15.96
CA GLU A 70 1.36 7.51 16.52
C GLU A 70 2.31 8.12 15.48
N THR A 71 2.53 7.44 14.35
CA THR A 71 3.42 7.93 13.28
C THR A 71 2.91 9.25 12.66
N GLU A 72 1.59 9.46 12.57
CA GLU A 72 1.01 10.68 11.99
C GLU A 72 0.11 11.38 13.03
N ALA A 73 0.62 12.50 13.57
CA ALA A 73 -0.07 13.29 14.60
C ALA A 73 -1.45 13.86 14.18
N THR A 74 -1.79 13.80 12.90
CA THR A 74 -3.04 14.33 12.32
C THR A 74 -4.19 13.31 12.32
N GLY A 75 -3.95 12.06 12.71
CA GLY A 75 -4.96 10.98 12.63
C GLY A 75 -5.19 10.44 11.23
N GLU A 76 -4.36 10.83 10.25
CA GLU A 76 -4.44 10.35 8.86
C GLU A 76 -3.56 9.10 8.60
N ALA A 77 -2.92 8.55 9.65
CA ALA A 77 -1.99 7.43 9.56
C ALA A 77 -2.49 6.25 8.72
N TRP A 78 -3.74 5.82 8.97
CA TRP A 78 -4.38 4.75 8.23
C TRP A 78 -4.88 5.21 6.85
N GLY A 79 -5.23 6.48 6.66
CA GLY A 79 -5.65 7.02 5.37
C GLY A 79 -4.54 6.99 4.30
N ASP A 80 -3.27 7.03 4.71
CA ASP A 80 -2.09 6.98 3.85
C ASP A 80 -1.09 5.89 4.28
N LEU A 81 -1.62 4.71 4.62
CA LEU A 81 -0.89 3.60 5.25
C LEU A 81 0.44 3.25 4.56
N GLU A 82 0.51 3.20 3.23
CA GLU A 82 1.75 2.87 2.53
C GLU A 82 2.86 3.91 2.75
N ASN A 83 2.53 5.21 2.87
CA ASN A 83 3.53 6.22 3.21
C ASN A 83 3.88 6.14 4.70
N THR A 84 2.90 5.94 5.57
CA THR A 84 3.07 5.76 7.02
C THR A 84 4.02 4.60 7.33
N LEU A 85 3.87 3.46 6.65
CA LEU A 85 4.76 2.30 6.81
C LEU A 85 6.23 2.61 6.49
N GLY A 86 6.49 3.62 5.65
CA GLY A 86 7.85 4.05 5.31
C GLY A 86 8.47 5.02 6.32
N ARG A 87 7.71 5.42 7.36
CA ARG A 87 8.04 6.44 8.35
C ARG A 87 7.82 5.98 9.79
N LEU A 88 7.53 4.70 10.02
CA LEU A 88 7.32 4.16 11.37
C LEU A 88 8.48 4.54 12.27
N ASP A 89 8.15 5.13 13.42
CA ASP A 89 9.10 5.48 14.47
C ASP A 89 9.07 4.39 15.55
N PHE A 90 10.24 3.87 15.89
CA PHE A 90 10.41 2.79 16.86
C PHE A 90 11.20 3.25 18.09
N ASP A 91 11.58 4.52 18.19
CA ASP A 91 12.50 4.97 19.23
C ASP A 91 11.94 4.76 20.63
N GLU A 92 10.65 5.02 20.84
CA GLU A 92 9.98 4.78 22.13
C GLU A 92 10.02 3.30 22.56
N CYS A 93 10.21 2.36 21.62
CA CYS A 93 10.34 0.94 21.94
C CYS A 93 11.68 0.59 22.63
N PHE A 94 12.69 1.47 22.55
CA PHE A 94 14.01 1.27 23.14
C PHE A 94 14.21 2.01 24.47
N ASP A 95 13.21 2.78 24.91
CA ASP A 95 13.24 3.53 26.16
C ASP A 95 13.05 2.59 27.36
N ASP A 96 14.15 2.09 27.92
CA ASP A 96 14.13 1.29 29.14
C ASP A 96 14.11 2.21 30.38
N TRP A 97 13.01 2.20 31.15
CA TRP A 97 12.89 2.98 32.39
C TRP A 97 13.75 2.41 33.53
N ASN A 98 14.40 1.26 33.33
CA ASN A 98 15.31 0.62 34.28
C ASN A 98 16.79 0.71 33.86
N ASP A 99 17.19 1.71 33.06
CA ASP A 99 18.62 2.00 32.81
C ASP A 99 19.30 2.30 34.16
N ASP A 100 19.84 1.26 34.82
CA ASP A 100 20.76 1.39 35.93
C ASP A 100 22.01 2.11 35.40
N ASP A 101 22.49 3.13 36.12
CA ASP A 101 23.66 3.97 35.75
C ASP A 101 24.97 3.19 35.45
N ASP A 102 24.99 1.86 35.63
CA ASP A 102 26.13 0.95 35.44
C ASP A 102 25.96 0.00 34.22
N ASP A 103 24.92 0.18 33.38
CA ASP A 103 24.71 -0.65 32.19
C ASP A 103 25.77 -0.34 31.11
N ASN A 104 26.67 -1.29 30.86
CA ASN A 104 27.71 -1.10 29.85
C ASN A 104 27.09 -1.09 28.44
N LYS A 105 27.65 -0.28 27.54
CA LYS A 105 27.27 -0.13 26.13
C LYS A 105 26.99 -1.46 25.40
N TRP A 106 27.69 -2.53 25.75
CA TRP A 106 27.48 -3.87 25.17
C TRP A 106 26.17 -4.52 25.59
N HIS A 107 25.76 -4.36 26.84
CA HIS A 107 24.48 -4.89 27.34
C HIS A 107 23.30 -4.14 26.71
N LYS A 108 23.39 -2.81 26.65
CA LYS A 108 22.42 -1.97 25.92
C LYS A 108 22.30 -2.36 24.44
N ALA A 109 23.43 -2.59 23.76
CA ALA A 109 23.43 -3.03 22.37
C ALA A 109 22.74 -4.40 22.19
N ASN A 110 23.03 -5.38 23.04
CA ASN A 110 22.37 -6.69 23.00
C ASN A 110 20.86 -6.61 23.28
N ARG A 111 20.43 -5.74 24.21
CA ARG A 111 19.00 -5.49 24.49
C ARG A 111 18.32 -4.87 23.28
N ASN A 112 18.92 -3.86 22.68
CA ASN A 112 18.40 -3.22 21.47
C ASN A 112 18.33 -4.20 20.29
N GLU A 113 19.32 -5.07 20.12
CA GLU A 113 19.30 -6.11 19.09
C GLU A 113 18.10 -7.05 19.30
N TYR A 114 17.87 -7.52 20.52
CA TYR A 114 16.72 -8.36 20.88
C TYR A 114 15.38 -7.65 20.62
N THR A 115 15.23 -6.41 21.11
CA THR A 115 14.03 -5.60 20.87
C THR A 115 13.79 -5.37 19.38
N ALA A 116 14.83 -5.01 18.63
CA ALA A 116 14.72 -4.78 17.19
C ALA A 116 14.36 -6.05 16.41
N ALA A 117 14.85 -7.22 16.83
CA ALA A 117 14.45 -8.50 16.25
C ALA A 117 12.95 -8.76 16.41
N ASN A 118 12.42 -8.55 17.62
CA ASN A 118 11.00 -8.70 17.93
C ASN A 118 10.13 -7.69 17.16
N ILE A 119 10.53 -6.41 17.12
CA ILE A 119 9.86 -5.39 16.27
C ILE A 119 9.85 -5.85 14.81
N SER A 120 11.00 -6.29 14.29
CA SER A 120 11.14 -6.72 12.90
C SER A 120 10.20 -7.87 12.57
N GLY A 121 10.12 -8.89 13.41
CA GLY A 121 9.22 -10.02 13.19
C GLY A 121 7.75 -9.65 13.31
N ALA A 122 7.35 -8.94 14.37
CA ALA A 122 5.97 -8.51 14.59
C ALA A 122 5.45 -7.61 13.46
N VAL A 123 6.20 -6.57 13.07
CA VAL A 123 5.74 -5.60 12.07
C VAL A 123 5.62 -6.24 10.68
N LYS A 124 6.47 -7.23 10.34
CA LYS A 124 6.38 -7.95 9.06
C LYS A 124 5.05 -8.68 8.87
N MET A 125 4.39 -9.09 9.96
CA MET A 125 3.09 -9.78 9.92
C MET A 125 1.98 -8.92 9.33
N ILE A 126 2.12 -7.58 9.28
CA ILE A 126 1.13 -6.71 8.65
C ILE A 126 0.83 -7.11 7.20
N LYS A 127 1.79 -7.66 6.46
CA LYS A 127 1.59 -8.12 5.08
C LYS A 127 0.69 -9.35 5.01
N GLU A 128 0.78 -10.23 6.00
CA GLU A 128 -0.08 -11.42 6.11
C GLU A 128 -1.49 -10.98 6.47
N TYR A 129 -1.66 -10.16 7.51
CA TYR A 129 -2.96 -9.61 7.88
C TYR A 129 -3.63 -8.82 6.75
N PHE A 130 -2.85 -8.04 6.01
CA PHE A 130 -3.35 -7.31 4.85
C PHE A 130 -3.85 -8.27 3.76
N SER A 131 -3.12 -9.36 3.51
CA SER A 131 -3.52 -10.36 2.53
C SER A 131 -4.80 -11.08 2.98
N ASP A 132 -4.88 -11.48 4.25
CA ASP A 132 -6.06 -12.14 4.82
C ASP A 132 -7.29 -11.23 4.76
N TRP A 133 -7.14 -9.95 5.11
CA TRP A 133 -8.20 -8.96 4.98
C TRP A 133 -8.74 -8.86 3.55
N ILE A 134 -7.84 -8.77 2.56
CA ILE A 134 -8.23 -8.70 1.15
C ILE A 134 -9.05 -9.93 0.74
N GLU A 135 -8.72 -11.14 1.21
CA GLU A 135 -9.49 -12.35 0.92
C GLU A 135 -10.91 -12.33 1.51
N THR A 136 -11.18 -11.49 2.51
CA THR A 136 -12.52 -11.37 3.12
C THR A 136 -13.49 -10.49 2.33
N ILE A 137 -13.00 -9.73 1.36
CA ILE A 137 -13.79 -8.74 0.64
C ILE A 137 -14.71 -9.43 -0.37
N ASP A 138 -16.01 -9.44 -0.08
CA ASP A 138 -17.05 -9.97 -0.96
C ASP A 138 -17.57 -8.93 -1.95
N ILE A 139 -17.64 -9.32 -3.23
CA ILE A 139 -18.13 -8.47 -4.32
C ILE A 139 -19.52 -8.87 -4.84
N TYR A 140 -20.13 -9.97 -4.38
CA TYR A 140 -21.36 -10.51 -4.98
C TYR A 140 -22.60 -9.64 -4.80
N ASP A 141 -22.66 -8.80 -3.76
CA ASP A 141 -23.74 -7.84 -3.53
C ASP A 141 -23.50 -6.47 -4.21
N THR A 142 -22.48 -6.38 -5.08
CA THR A 142 -22.10 -5.13 -5.74
C THR A 142 -23.07 -4.72 -6.84
N GLU A 143 -23.54 -3.47 -6.77
CA GLU A 143 -24.41 -2.89 -7.80
C GLU A 143 -23.61 -2.37 -9.01
N LEU A 144 -24.00 -2.80 -10.21
CA LEU A 144 -23.48 -2.29 -11.48
C LEU A 144 -23.76 -0.78 -11.65
N LYS A 145 -22.72 0.02 -11.89
CA LYS A 145 -22.89 1.43 -12.30
C LYS A 145 -23.10 1.53 -13.81
N ILE A 146 -24.36 1.69 -14.22
CA ILE A 146 -24.81 1.66 -15.62
C ILE A 146 -24.04 2.65 -16.52
N LYS A 147 -23.73 3.86 -16.06
CA LYS A 147 -23.01 4.84 -16.90
C LYS A 147 -21.57 4.41 -17.16
N PHE A 148 -20.89 3.83 -16.16
CA PHE A 148 -19.54 3.27 -16.36
C PHE A 148 -19.60 2.05 -17.28
N TYR A 149 -20.61 1.18 -17.10
CA TYR A 149 -20.85 0.05 -18.00
C TYR A 149 -21.02 0.47 -19.47
N HIS A 150 -21.70 1.58 -19.73
CA HIS A 150 -21.85 2.12 -21.09
C HIS A 150 -20.64 2.90 -21.61
N LEU A 151 -19.72 3.29 -20.74
CA LEU A 151 -18.49 3.99 -21.11
C LEU A 151 -17.44 3.03 -21.65
N ILE A 152 -17.40 1.81 -21.15
CA ILE A 152 -16.39 0.80 -21.47
C ILE A 152 -16.79 -0.06 -22.69
N ASP A 153 -15.79 -0.59 -23.41
CA ASP A 153 -15.92 -1.65 -24.40
C ASP A 153 -15.02 -2.83 -24.03
N ASN A 154 -15.62 -3.87 -23.46
CA ASN A 154 -14.94 -5.05 -22.91
C ASN A 154 -14.07 -5.81 -23.93
N ASN A 155 -14.21 -5.57 -25.23
CA ASN A 155 -13.42 -6.28 -26.25
C ASN A 155 -12.13 -5.56 -26.64
N ILE A 156 -12.02 -4.25 -26.41
CA ILE A 156 -10.89 -3.44 -26.88
C ILE A 156 -10.23 -2.62 -25.77
N ASP A 157 -10.99 -2.22 -24.75
CA ASP A 157 -10.47 -1.36 -23.70
C ASP A 157 -9.56 -2.15 -22.77
N LEU A 158 -8.55 -1.46 -22.22
CA LEU A 158 -7.57 -1.98 -21.29
C LEU A 158 -7.85 -1.45 -19.90
N PHE A 159 -7.63 -2.27 -18.87
CA PHE A 159 -7.80 -1.88 -17.48
C PHE A 159 -6.50 -2.17 -16.73
N LEU A 160 -5.84 -1.12 -16.25
CA LEU A 160 -4.78 -1.24 -15.26
C LEU A 160 -5.41 -0.97 -13.90
N THR A 161 -5.53 -1.99 -13.08
CA THR A 161 -6.17 -1.89 -11.76
C THR A 161 -5.15 -2.03 -10.64
N PHE A 162 -5.31 -1.17 -9.65
CA PHE A 162 -4.59 -1.13 -8.38
C PHE A 162 -5.39 -1.81 -7.27
N ASN A 163 -6.64 -2.20 -7.57
CA ASN A 163 -7.52 -2.90 -6.64
C ASN A 163 -7.15 -4.38 -6.62
N TYR A 164 -7.46 -5.01 -5.49
CA TYR A 164 -7.22 -6.43 -5.28
C TYR A 164 -8.44 -7.30 -5.60
N THR A 165 -9.63 -6.70 -5.75
CA THR A 165 -10.89 -7.41 -6.05
C THR A 165 -11.11 -7.56 -7.55
N GLU A 166 -11.82 -8.60 -7.97
CA GLU A 166 -12.19 -8.85 -9.36
C GLU A 166 -13.49 -8.12 -9.78
N THR A 167 -13.76 -6.94 -9.21
CA THR A 167 -14.99 -6.18 -9.48
C THR A 167 -15.16 -5.85 -10.97
N LEU A 168 -14.08 -5.58 -11.70
CA LEU A 168 -14.13 -5.29 -13.14
C LEU A 168 -14.50 -6.54 -13.95
N GLU A 169 -13.93 -7.68 -13.59
CA GLU A 169 -14.17 -8.95 -14.27
C GLU A 169 -15.58 -9.49 -13.99
N GLU A 170 -15.98 -9.55 -12.73
CA GLU A 170 -17.22 -10.22 -12.31
C GLU A 170 -18.47 -9.34 -12.51
N ILE A 171 -18.37 -8.03 -12.27
CA ILE A 171 -19.53 -7.12 -12.37
C ILE A 171 -19.62 -6.48 -13.75
N TYR A 172 -18.48 -6.13 -14.35
CA TYR A 172 -18.44 -5.42 -15.64
C TYR A 172 -18.09 -6.31 -16.83
N GLU A 173 -17.76 -7.59 -16.62
CA GLU A 173 -17.35 -8.53 -17.67
C GLU A 173 -16.12 -8.03 -18.47
N ALA A 174 -15.27 -7.23 -17.83
CA ALA A 174 -14.05 -6.69 -18.44
C ALA A 174 -13.04 -7.81 -18.70
N LYS A 175 -12.44 -7.84 -19.89
CA LYS A 175 -11.54 -8.93 -20.31
C LYS A 175 -10.06 -8.62 -20.13
N ASN A 176 -9.64 -7.40 -20.46
CA ASN A 176 -8.23 -7.01 -20.46
C ASN A 176 -7.87 -6.30 -19.14
N VAL A 177 -8.02 -7.02 -18.02
CA VAL A 177 -7.77 -6.49 -16.68
C VAL A 177 -6.40 -6.93 -16.19
N TYR A 178 -5.59 -5.96 -15.77
CA TYR A 178 -4.22 -6.15 -15.29
C TYR A 178 -4.10 -5.65 -13.85
N HIS A 179 -4.06 -6.59 -12.91
CA HIS A 179 -3.82 -6.33 -11.49
C HIS A 179 -2.34 -6.14 -11.22
N ILE A 180 -1.88 -4.89 -11.22
CA ILE A 180 -0.45 -4.59 -11.08
C ILE A 180 0.08 -4.90 -9.68
N HIS A 181 -0.82 -4.93 -8.69
CA HIS A 181 -0.50 -5.30 -7.31
C HIS A 181 -0.91 -6.72 -6.92
N GLY A 182 -1.28 -7.56 -7.89
CA GLY A 182 -1.94 -8.83 -7.59
C GLY A 182 -3.39 -8.65 -7.16
N LYS A 183 -4.05 -9.77 -6.89
CA LYS A 183 -5.47 -9.86 -6.54
C LYS A 183 -5.74 -10.97 -5.53
N GLN A 184 -6.98 -11.06 -5.05
CA GLN A 184 -7.47 -12.20 -4.25
C GLN A 184 -7.06 -13.54 -4.87
N GLY A 185 -6.67 -14.49 -4.01
CA GLY A 185 -6.11 -15.79 -4.37
C GLY A 185 -4.68 -15.76 -4.91
N SER A 186 -3.98 -14.62 -4.86
CA SER A 186 -2.61 -14.47 -5.39
C SER A 186 -1.71 -13.63 -4.48
N LYS A 187 -0.42 -13.56 -4.80
CA LYS A 187 0.52 -12.74 -4.04
C LYS A 187 0.23 -11.26 -4.24
N VAL A 188 -0.12 -10.57 -3.14
CA VAL A 188 -0.37 -9.14 -3.08
C VAL A 188 0.94 -8.33 -3.00
N VAL A 189 0.96 -7.17 -3.67
CA VAL A 189 2.06 -6.20 -3.64
C VAL A 189 1.62 -4.98 -2.85
N PHE A 190 2.05 -4.92 -1.58
CA PHE A 190 1.71 -3.88 -0.62
C PHE A 190 2.95 -3.44 0.16
N GLY A 191 3.07 -2.14 0.44
CA GLY A 191 4.18 -1.60 1.22
C GLY A 191 4.56 -0.16 0.87
N HIS A 192 5.64 0.33 1.47
CA HIS A 192 6.07 1.72 1.28
C HIS A 192 6.96 1.94 0.05
N GLY A 193 6.96 3.17 -0.48
CA GLY A 193 7.83 3.62 -1.56
C GLY A 193 9.19 4.20 -1.13
N ASN A 194 9.47 4.28 0.18
CA ASN A 194 10.69 4.90 0.70
C ASN A 194 11.97 4.18 0.22
N ASN A 195 12.94 4.97 -0.27
CA ASN A 195 14.24 4.51 -0.78
C ASN A 195 15.42 4.97 0.09
N MET A 196 15.17 5.67 1.21
CA MET A 196 16.21 6.10 2.14
C MET A 196 16.79 4.88 2.87
N ASP A 197 18.12 4.89 3.01
CA ASP A 197 18.85 3.96 3.86
C ASP A 197 19.08 4.63 5.22
N ASN A 198 18.41 4.11 6.24
CA ASN A 198 18.42 4.67 7.59
C ASN A 198 19.39 3.91 8.52
N TYR A 199 20.25 3.03 7.99
CA TYR A 199 21.14 2.19 8.80
C TYR A 199 21.98 3.01 9.80
N ASP A 200 22.66 4.06 9.33
CA ASP A 200 23.49 4.92 10.18
C ASP A 200 22.64 5.69 11.22
N GLU A 201 21.40 6.05 10.88
CA GLU A 201 20.49 6.71 11.81
C GLU A 201 20.10 5.76 12.95
N TYR A 202 19.66 4.55 12.61
CA TYR A 202 19.32 3.52 13.62
C TYR A 202 20.51 3.20 14.52
N MET A 203 21.70 3.04 13.94
CA MET A 203 22.92 2.79 14.70
C MET A 203 23.25 3.95 15.65
N ASN A 204 23.05 5.21 15.21
CA ASN A 204 23.35 6.37 16.04
C ASN A 204 22.35 6.57 17.19
N ARG A 205 21.07 6.28 16.95
CA ARG A 205 20.00 6.42 17.97
C ARG A 205 20.02 5.24 18.93
N ASN A 206 20.03 4.02 18.41
CA ASN A 206 19.85 2.78 19.14
C ASN A 206 20.86 1.71 18.65
N ILE A 207 22.13 1.82 19.06
CA ILE A 207 23.19 0.84 18.72
C ILE A 207 22.70 -0.58 18.98
N GLY A 208 22.89 -1.49 18.02
CA GLY A 208 22.45 -2.89 18.05
C GLY A 208 21.15 -3.14 17.28
N SER A 209 20.35 -2.10 17.01
CA SER A 209 19.07 -2.22 16.30
C SER A 209 19.21 -2.18 14.76
N GLU A 210 20.32 -1.65 14.25
CA GLU A 210 20.44 -1.20 12.86
C GLU A 210 20.22 -2.28 11.80
N ASN A 211 20.68 -3.52 12.07
CA ASN A 211 20.51 -4.62 11.13
C ASN A 211 19.03 -5.00 10.99
N HIS A 212 18.35 -5.26 12.11
CA HIS A 212 16.96 -5.72 12.10
C HIS A 212 15.97 -4.66 11.61
N LEU A 213 16.21 -3.38 11.94
CA LEU A 213 15.37 -2.27 11.46
C LEU A 213 15.59 -1.97 9.97
N SER A 214 16.83 -2.03 9.48
CA SER A 214 17.09 -1.91 8.02
C SER A 214 16.53 -3.08 7.23
N GLU A 215 16.60 -4.30 7.76
CA GLU A 215 15.93 -5.48 7.18
C GLU A 215 14.40 -5.34 7.19
N LEU A 216 13.83 -4.78 8.26
CA LEU A 216 12.39 -4.50 8.34
C LEU A 216 11.98 -3.50 7.25
N GLN A 217 12.70 -2.38 7.13
CA GLN A 217 12.44 -1.37 6.09
C GLN A 217 12.53 -1.98 4.68
N ALA A 218 13.53 -2.83 4.43
CA ALA A 218 13.64 -3.54 3.15
C ALA A 218 12.47 -4.52 2.92
N ALA A 219 12.02 -5.23 3.97
CA ALA A 219 10.93 -6.18 3.89
C ALA A 219 9.56 -5.52 3.68
N LEU A 220 9.33 -4.33 4.24
CA LEU A 220 8.10 -3.55 4.07
C LEU A 220 8.05 -2.76 2.76
N LYS A 221 9.19 -2.61 2.08
CA LYS A 221 9.25 -1.90 0.80
C LYS A 221 8.36 -2.56 -0.26
N LYS A 222 7.67 -1.72 -1.03
CA LYS A 222 6.95 -2.10 -2.24
C LYS A 222 7.93 -2.15 -3.41
N ASP A 223 8.18 -3.34 -3.95
CA ASP A 223 9.13 -3.52 -5.07
C ASP A 223 8.48 -3.20 -6.42
N THR A 224 8.14 -1.93 -6.61
CA THR A 224 7.54 -1.41 -7.85
C THR A 224 8.47 -1.61 -9.05
N GLN A 225 9.80 -1.57 -8.84
CA GLN A 225 10.78 -1.72 -9.90
C GLN A 225 10.79 -3.13 -10.49
N THR A 226 10.70 -4.17 -9.64
CA THR A 226 10.57 -5.55 -10.12
C THR A 226 9.25 -5.75 -10.86
N VAL A 227 8.14 -5.21 -10.34
CA VAL A 227 6.83 -5.26 -11.01
C VAL A 227 6.89 -4.62 -12.39
N ILE A 228 7.48 -3.42 -12.51
CA ILE A 228 7.68 -2.73 -13.80
C ILE A 228 8.53 -3.59 -14.74
N ASN A 229 9.64 -4.14 -14.24
CA ASN A 229 10.57 -4.92 -15.06
C ASN A 229 9.94 -6.20 -15.62
N GLN A 230 9.10 -6.87 -14.85
CA GLN A 230 8.38 -8.07 -15.27
C GLN A 230 7.28 -7.75 -16.30
N ASN A 231 6.75 -6.52 -16.29
CA ASN A 231 5.60 -6.10 -17.09
C ASN A 231 5.95 -5.08 -18.19
N LYS A 232 7.21 -4.97 -18.62
CA LYS A 232 7.65 -3.99 -19.65
C LYS A 232 6.82 -4.04 -20.94
N SER A 233 6.48 -5.23 -21.41
CA SER A 233 5.65 -5.41 -22.61
C SER A 233 4.23 -4.87 -22.41
N LEU A 234 3.66 -5.06 -21.22
CA LEU A 234 2.36 -4.53 -20.84
C LEU A 234 2.39 -3.00 -20.82
N PHE A 235 3.37 -2.36 -20.18
CA PHE A 235 3.46 -0.88 -20.15
C PHE A 235 3.55 -0.27 -21.55
N LYS A 236 4.22 -0.94 -22.48
CA LYS A 236 4.21 -0.54 -23.88
C LYS A 236 2.81 -0.61 -24.50
N GLU A 237 2.08 -1.70 -24.28
CA GLU A 237 0.71 -1.84 -24.77
C GLU A 237 -0.25 -0.80 -24.18
N LEU A 238 -0.13 -0.52 -22.87
CA LEU A 238 -0.93 0.46 -22.16
C LEU A 238 -0.70 1.89 -22.68
N GLY A 239 0.48 2.17 -23.24
CA GLY A 239 0.78 3.46 -23.87
C GLY A 239 0.22 3.63 -25.28
N GLU A 240 -0.16 2.54 -25.97
CA GLU A 240 -0.69 2.56 -27.34
C GLU A 240 -2.22 2.72 -27.34
N VAL A 241 -2.72 3.82 -26.77
CA VAL A 241 -4.15 4.14 -26.60
C VAL A 241 -4.51 5.54 -27.10
N ASP A 242 -5.79 5.77 -27.38
CA ASP A 242 -6.32 7.06 -27.82
C ASP A 242 -6.74 7.95 -26.63
N GLU A 243 -7.21 7.31 -25.55
CA GLU A 243 -7.75 7.99 -24.35
C GLU A 243 -7.33 7.23 -23.08
N ILE A 244 -7.12 7.99 -22.00
CA ILE A 244 -6.85 7.44 -20.66
C ILE A 244 -7.94 7.94 -19.72
N TYR A 245 -8.51 7.06 -18.90
CA TYR A 245 -9.50 7.38 -17.88
C TYR A 245 -8.94 6.98 -16.52
N SER A 246 -8.98 7.88 -15.54
CA SER A 246 -8.59 7.57 -14.17
C SER A 246 -9.79 7.62 -13.24
N TYR A 247 -10.12 6.48 -12.61
CA TYR A 247 -11.26 6.37 -11.69
C TYR A 247 -10.80 5.75 -10.37
N GLY A 248 -10.89 6.54 -9.29
CA GLY A 248 -10.60 6.06 -7.94
C GLY A 248 -9.12 5.88 -7.64
N PHE A 249 -8.25 6.18 -8.60
CA PHE A 249 -6.80 6.17 -8.42
C PHE A 249 -6.35 7.38 -7.58
N SER A 250 -5.58 7.12 -6.52
CA SER A 250 -5.18 8.12 -5.53
C SER A 250 -4.02 9.02 -5.98
N PHE A 251 -3.25 8.58 -6.97
CA PHE A 251 -1.97 9.22 -7.36
C PHE A 251 -1.02 9.40 -6.15
N SER A 252 -0.96 8.37 -5.28
CA SER A 252 0.01 8.30 -4.19
C SER A 252 1.44 8.32 -4.72
N ASP A 253 2.38 8.79 -3.91
CA ASP A 253 3.78 8.89 -4.33
C ASP A 253 4.41 7.49 -4.50
N VAL A 254 3.83 6.47 -3.88
CA VAL A 254 4.23 5.07 -4.04
C VAL A 254 3.87 4.54 -5.44
N ASP A 255 2.66 4.83 -5.93
CA ASP A 255 2.13 4.25 -7.18
C ASP A 255 2.36 5.14 -8.41
N ILE A 256 2.72 6.41 -8.22
CA ILE A 256 2.96 7.35 -9.32
C ILE A 256 4.03 6.87 -10.31
N VAL A 257 4.93 5.99 -9.86
CA VAL A 257 5.97 5.36 -10.70
C VAL A 257 5.40 4.59 -11.88
N TYR A 258 4.22 3.98 -11.74
CA TYR A 258 3.56 3.26 -12.83
C TYR A 258 3.02 4.22 -13.88
N ILE A 259 2.50 5.39 -13.47
CA ILE A 259 2.05 6.44 -14.37
C ILE A 259 3.20 7.00 -15.20
N LYS A 260 4.34 7.22 -14.54
CA LYS A 260 5.59 7.61 -15.19
C LYS A 260 6.04 6.59 -16.23
N GLU A 261 5.93 5.29 -15.92
CA GLU A 261 6.29 4.23 -16.87
C GLU A 261 5.36 4.23 -18.10
N ILE A 262 4.04 4.38 -17.91
CA ILE A 262 3.08 4.49 -19.03
C ILE A 262 3.42 5.68 -19.93
N CYS A 263 3.69 6.85 -19.33
CA CYS A 263 4.01 8.07 -20.08
C CYS A 263 5.36 7.98 -20.83
N ASN A 264 6.31 7.20 -20.31
CA ASN A 264 7.60 6.97 -20.97
C ASN A 264 7.51 5.92 -22.09
N ALA A 265 6.54 5.01 -22.02
CA ALA A 265 6.45 3.88 -22.93
C ALA A 265 5.92 4.24 -24.32
N SER A 266 5.16 5.33 -24.48
CA SER A 266 4.61 5.79 -25.77
C SER A 266 4.37 7.30 -25.82
N PRO A 267 4.34 7.94 -27.01
CA PRO A 267 4.01 9.35 -27.15
C PRO A 267 2.58 9.66 -26.67
N THR A 268 2.42 10.73 -25.88
CA THR A 268 1.16 11.07 -25.21
C THR A 268 0.49 12.34 -25.76
N GLU A 269 1.11 13.02 -26.74
CA GLU A 269 0.69 14.34 -27.23
C GLU A 269 -0.72 14.35 -27.84
N ASN A 270 -1.17 13.22 -28.38
CA ASN A 270 -2.49 13.08 -29.02
C ASN A 270 -3.54 12.44 -28.11
N ILE A 271 -3.18 12.11 -26.86
CA ILE A 271 -4.06 11.42 -25.91
C ILE A 271 -4.85 12.46 -25.11
N VAL A 272 -6.10 12.14 -24.80
CA VAL A 272 -6.90 12.86 -23.79
C VAL A 272 -6.95 12.03 -22.51
N TRP A 273 -6.52 12.62 -21.40
CA TRP A 273 -6.63 12.04 -20.06
C TRP A 273 -7.87 12.59 -19.36
N TYR A 274 -8.84 11.71 -19.11
CA TYR A 274 -10.07 11.99 -18.39
C TYR A 274 -9.91 11.66 -16.90
N ILE A 275 -10.12 12.67 -16.05
CA ILE A 275 -10.11 12.52 -14.59
C ILE A 275 -11.55 12.49 -14.09
N HIS A 276 -11.89 11.51 -13.25
CA HIS A 276 -13.24 11.38 -12.71
C HIS A 276 -13.64 12.62 -11.91
N ASP A 277 -14.87 13.13 -12.10
CA ASP A 277 -15.37 14.41 -11.58
C ASP A 277 -15.42 14.52 -10.04
N TYR A 278 -15.48 13.39 -9.34
CA TYR A 278 -15.24 13.31 -7.89
C TYR A 278 -13.96 14.04 -7.46
N ASN A 279 -12.93 14.06 -8.32
CA ASN A 279 -11.68 14.76 -8.09
C ASN A 279 -11.65 16.20 -8.65
N SER A 280 -12.80 16.77 -9.03
CA SER A 280 -12.88 18.13 -9.59
C SER A 280 -12.22 19.20 -8.71
N ALA A 281 -12.34 19.10 -7.39
CA ALA A 281 -11.68 20.00 -6.45
C ALA A 281 -10.14 19.88 -6.42
N LYS A 282 -9.60 18.73 -6.83
CA LYS A 282 -8.16 18.42 -6.90
C LYS A 282 -7.63 18.36 -8.34
N PHE A 283 -8.44 18.75 -9.33
CA PHE A 283 -8.15 18.54 -10.75
C PHE A 283 -6.81 19.12 -11.18
N ASP A 284 -6.54 20.39 -10.84
CA ASP A 284 -5.28 21.05 -11.21
C ASP A 284 -4.07 20.39 -10.54
N VAL A 285 -4.20 19.97 -9.28
CA VAL A 285 -3.12 19.27 -8.54
C VAL A 285 -2.81 17.92 -9.18
N LEU A 286 -3.83 17.14 -9.53
CA LEU A 286 -3.65 15.85 -10.20
C LEU A 286 -3.07 16.01 -11.60
N LYS A 287 -3.51 17.04 -12.33
CA LYS A 287 -2.98 17.38 -13.64
C LYS A 287 -1.48 17.67 -13.58
N GLU A 288 -1.03 18.50 -12.64
CA GLU A 288 0.41 18.78 -12.47
C GLU A 288 1.18 17.49 -12.15
N LYS A 289 0.68 16.63 -11.24
CA LYS A 289 1.30 15.32 -10.96
C LYS A 289 1.44 14.44 -12.22
N ILE A 290 0.42 14.41 -13.09
CA ILE A 290 0.44 13.63 -14.33
C ILE A 290 1.41 14.25 -15.36
N ILE A 291 1.48 15.58 -15.43
CA ILE A 291 2.46 16.29 -16.27
C ILE A 291 3.89 16.00 -15.81
N ASP A 292 4.14 15.99 -14.49
CA ASP A 292 5.44 15.66 -13.89
C ASP A 292 5.87 14.20 -14.19
N CYS A 293 4.91 13.31 -14.46
CA CYS A 293 5.17 11.96 -14.94
C CYS A 293 5.62 11.91 -16.41
N GLY A 294 5.53 13.02 -17.14
CA GLY A 294 5.91 13.12 -18.55
C GLY A 294 4.75 13.13 -19.54
N PHE A 295 3.50 13.21 -19.07
CA PHE A 295 2.34 13.31 -19.93
C PHE A 295 2.26 14.68 -20.64
N LYS A 296 2.02 14.66 -21.95
CA LYS A 296 2.00 15.86 -22.81
C LYS A 296 0.68 16.07 -23.56
N GLY A 297 -0.30 15.21 -23.29
CA GLY A 297 -1.61 15.26 -23.93
C GLY A 297 -2.53 16.33 -23.34
N LYS A 298 -3.82 16.18 -23.63
CA LYS A 298 -4.88 17.05 -23.10
C LYS A 298 -5.53 16.41 -21.88
N PHE A 299 -6.20 17.23 -21.10
CA PHE A 299 -6.96 16.79 -19.94
C PHE A 299 -8.43 17.19 -20.10
N ASP A 300 -9.32 16.32 -19.63
CA ASP A 300 -10.74 16.61 -19.49
C ASP A 300 -11.29 15.87 -18.26
N MET A 301 -12.56 16.05 -17.95
CA MET A 301 -13.27 15.34 -16.89
C MET A 301 -14.34 14.41 -17.44
N PHE A 302 -14.68 13.40 -16.66
CA PHE A 302 -15.81 12.52 -16.96
C PHE A 302 -16.62 12.21 -15.70
N THR A 303 -17.89 11.85 -15.90
CA THR A 303 -18.84 11.53 -14.83
C THR A 303 -19.53 10.21 -15.17
N VAL A 304 -19.63 9.30 -14.20
CA VAL A 304 -20.37 8.04 -14.31
C VAL A 304 -21.40 7.83 -13.21
#